data_AF-A0A3S4M988-F1
#
_entry.id   AF-A0A3S4M988-F1
#
_cell.length_a   1.000
_cell.length_b   1.000
_cell.length_c   1.000
_cell.angle_alpha   90.00
_cell.angle_beta   90.00
_cell.angle_gamma   90.00
#
_symmetry.space_group_name_H-M   'P 1'
#
loop_
_entity.id
_entity.type
_entity.pdbx_description
1 polymer ?
#
loop_
_entity_poly.entity_id
_entity_poly.type
_entity_poly.pdbx_seq_one_letter_code
_entity_poly.pdbx_strand_id
1 'polypeptide(L)'
;MFESLIHSKNIDEIHTSDAYFGKVLLNGKNLLIPYINLGISNHELNESNNLKFIDYCYFVAIDFSFLKINDNVILDNLKNKYNPLESSYLGGYDMLGNQNVFDIEVQANKRFIQLVKDYKINEQIWIPLKELSFPINLDIDTLNNFVNNKNLPENLMILFK
;
A
#
# COMPACT_ATOMS: atom_id res chain seq x y z
N MET A 1 -1.62 -12.70 17.61
CA MET A 1 -1.03 -13.25 16.37
C MET A 1 -1.23 -12.32 15.17
N PHE A 2 -2.34 -11.58 15.04
CA PHE A 2 -2.50 -10.54 14.01
C PHE A 2 -1.69 -9.25 14.27
N GLU A 3 -1.51 -8.88 15.54
CA GLU A 3 -0.74 -7.67 15.91
C GLU A 3 0.70 -7.69 15.39
N SER A 4 1.33 -8.87 15.28
CA SER A 4 2.69 -9.00 14.76
C SER A 4 2.80 -8.84 13.24
N LEU A 5 1.67 -8.65 12.53
CA LEU A 5 1.62 -8.38 11.10
C LEU A 5 1.19 -6.94 10.79
N ILE A 6 0.98 -6.12 11.82
CA ILE A 6 0.58 -4.72 11.70
C ILE A 6 1.76 -3.86 12.13
N HIS A 7 2.24 -3.04 11.20
CA HIS A 7 3.40 -2.17 11.39
C HIS A 7 2.98 -0.73 11.19
N SER A 8 3.20 0.12 12.18
CA SER A 8 2.74 1.51 12.19
C SER A 8 3.83 2.50 12.61
N LYS A 9 5.05 2.03 12.90
CA LYS A 9 6.20 2.88 13.20
C LYS A 9 6.94 3.19 11.91
N ASN A 10 7.43 4.42 11.79
CA ASN A 10 8.20 4.87 10.62
C ASN A 10 7.45 4.69 9.29
N ILE A 11 6.11 4.83 9.30
CA ILE A 11 5.29 4.71 8.09
C ILE A 11 5.65 5.72 7.00
N ASP A 12 6.23 6.86 7.39
CA ASP A 12 6.66 7.87 6.42
C ASP A 12 7.93 7.43 5.65
N GLU A 13 8.56 6.31 6.02
CA GLU A 13 9.75 5.74 5.37
C GLU A 13 9.43 4.62 4.36
N ILE A 14 8.20 4.60 3.83
CA ILE A 14 7.81 3.71 2.74
C ILE A 14 8.05 4.36 1.37
N HIS A 15 8.39 3.55 0.37
CA HIS A 15 8.68 3.99 -0.99
C HIS A 15 7.80 3.22 -1.99
N THR A 16 7.00 3.94 -2.79
CA THR A 16 6.07 3.33 -3.74
C THR A 16 6.51 3.49 -5.21
N SER A 17 7.68 4.07 -5.49
CA SER A 17 8.16 4.34 -6.84
C SER A 17 8.25 3.09 -7.71
N ASP A 18 8.77 2.01 -7.14
CA ASP A 18 8.99 0.72 -7.81
C ASP A 18 7.89 -0.30 -7.47
N ALA A 19 6.85 0.16 -6.78
CA ALA A 19 5.76 -0.68 -6.33
C ALA A 19 4.70 -0.84 -7.42
N TYR A 20 4.05 -1.99 -7.42
CA TYR A 20 2.82 -2.24 -8.16
C TYR A 20 1.68 -2.24 -7.16
N PHE A 21 0.52 -1.69 -7.53
CA PHE A 21 -0.65 -1.71 -6.68
C PHE A 21 -1.85 -2.32 -7.38
N GLY A 22 -2.68 -3.01 -6.60
CA GLY A 22 -3.92 -3.62 -7.07
C GLY A 22 -5.14 -2.73 -6.82
N LYS A 23 -6.30 -3.35 -6.63
CA LYS A 23 -7.57 -2.67 -6.43
C LYS A 23 -7.55 -1.79 -5.17
N VAL A 24 -7.66 -0.49 -5.34
CA VAL A 24 -7.85 0.46 -4.24
C VAL A 24 -9.27 0.30 -3.68
N LEU A 25 -9.39 0.11 -2.37
CA LEU A 25 -10.68 0.05 -1.68
C LEU A 25 -10.88 1.29 -0.82
N LEU A 26 -12.04 1.91 -1.00
CA LEU A 26 -12.53 3.00 -0.16
C LEU A 26 -13.82 2.53 0.52
N ASN A 27 -13.88 2.63 1.84
CA ASN A 27 -15.10 2.40 2.61
C ASN A 27 -15.27 3.50 3.67
N GLY A 28 -16.19 4.43 3.43
CA GLY A 28 -16.34 5.63 4.24
C GLY A 28 -15.04 6.43 4.29
N LYS A 29 -14.42 6.53 5.47
CA LYS A 29 -13.14 7.21 5.70
C LYS A 29 -11.97 6.25 5.86
N ASN A 30 -12.07 5.05 5.30
CA ASN A 30 -11.01 4.06 5.32
C ASN A 30 -10.51 3.82 3.89
N LEU A 31 -9.20 3.68 3.76
CA LEU A 31 -8.49 3.41 2.51
C LEU A 31 -7.62 2.17 2.69
N LEU A 32 -7.65 1.28 1.71
CA LEU A 32 -6.78 0.12 1.61
C LEU A 32 -6.21 0.03 0.21
N ILE A 33 -4.90 -0.18 0.12
CA ILE A 33 -4.18 -0.35 -1.14
C ILE A 33 -3.31 -1.60 -1.04
N PRO A 34 -3.57 -2.65 -1.84
CA PRO A 34 -2.67 -3.79 -1.95
C PRO A 34 -1.42 -3.39 -2.75
N TYR A 35 -0.25 -3.67 -2.21
CA TYR A 35 1.05 -3.39 -2.78
C TYR A 35 1.87 -4.66 -3.00
N ILE A 36 2.63 -4.64 -4.10
CA ILE A 36 3.72 -5.55 -4.43
C ILE A 36 4.97 -4.70 -4.60
N ASN A 37 6.09 -5.16 -4.05
CA ASN A 37 7.35 -4.40 -3.97
C ASN A 37 7.22 -3.06 -3.22
N LEU A 38 6.48 -3.02 -2.10
CA LEU A 38 6.52 -1.81 -1.28
C LEU A 38 7.93 -1.65 -0.71
N GLY A 39 8.60 -0.57 -1.08
CA GLY A 39 9.95 -0.26 -0.63
C GLY A 39 9.95 0.22 0.82
N ILE A 40 10.94 -0.22 1.59
CA ILE A 40 11.17 0.16 2.98
C ILE A 40 12.66 0.38 3.24
N SER A 41 13.01 1.48 3.89
CA SER A 41 14.33 1.76 4.45
C SER A 41 14.14 2.55 5.74
N ASN A 42 15.02 2.43 6.75
CA ASN A 42 14.81 3.05 8.07
C ASN A 42 13.42 2.78 8.70
N HIS A 43 12.81 1.64 8.35
CA HIS A 43 11.47 1.22 8.76
C HIS A 43 11.59 0.15 9.85
N GLU A 44 10.57 -0.06 10.68
CA GLU A 44 10.62 -1.12 11.72
C GLU A 44 10.78 -2.56 11.16
N LEU A 45 10.49 -2.73 9.87
CA LEU A 45 10.68 -3.98 9.12
C LEU A 45 12.05 -4.08 8.45
N ASN A 46 12.77 -2.96 8.33
CA ASN A 46 14.09 -2.84 7.77
C ASN A 46 14.79 -1.60 8.36
N GLU A 47 15.44 -1.77 9.50
CA GLU A 47 16.09 -0.67 10.23
C GLU A 47 17.33 -0.13 9.50
N SER A 48 17.78 -0.79 8.42
CA SER A 48 18.88 -0.32 7.59
C SER A 48 18.44 0.76 6.60
N ASN A 49 19.38 1.59 6.18
CA ASN A 49 19.16 2.60 5.13
C ASN A 49 19.08 2.00 3.72
N ASN A 50 19.45 0.73 3.54
CA ASN A 50 19.38 0.04 2.26
C ASN A 50 17.92 -0.25 1.92
N LEU A 51 17.48 0.12 0.73
CA LEU A 51 16.13 -0.15 0.26
C LEU A 51 15.89 -1.65 0.12
N LYS A 52 14.82 -2.15 0.74
CA LYS A 52 14.30 -3.51 0.55
C LYS A 52 12.83 -3.45 0.20
N PHE A 53 12.31 -4.52 -0.38
CA PHE A 53 10.96 -4.61 -0.89
C PHE A 53 10.20 -5.69 -0.14
N ILE A 54 8.95 -5.39 0.22
CA ILE A 54 7.99 -6.37 0.72
C ILE A 54 7.29 -6.99 -0.50
N ASP A 55 7.17 -8.31 -0.54
CA ASP A 55 6.53 -9.02 -1.66
C ASP A 55 5.05 -8.68 -1.80
N TYR A 56 4.28 -8.84 -0.72
CA TYR A 56 2.84 -8.59 -0.67
C TYR A 56 2.48 -7.92 0.66
N CYS A 57 1.86 -6.74 0.60
CA CYS A 57 1.34 -6.08 1.79
C CYS A 57 0.19 -5.13 1.47
N TYR A 58 -0.53 -4.68 2.48
CA TYR A 58 -1.52 -3.63 2.34
C TYR A 58 -1.05 -2.37 3.04
N PHE A 59 -1.09 -1.23 2.34
CA PHE A 59 -1.16 0.05 3.03
C PHE A 59 -2.60 0.29 3.47
N VAL A 60 -2.80 0.68 4.73
CA VAL A 60 -4.12 0.95 5.29
C VAL A 60 -4.11 2.29 6.00
N ALA A 61 -5.10 3.12 5.69
CA ALA A 61 -5.40 4.35 6.40
C ALA A 61 -6.84 4.32 6.93
N ILE A 62 -7.01 4.59 8.23
CA ILE A 62 -8.28 4.53 8.94
C ILE A 62 -8.64 5.92 9.46
N ASP A 63 -9.91 6.28 9.25
CA ASP A 63 -10.46 7.59 9.58
C ASP A 63 -9.62 8.74 8.98
N PHE A 64 -9.48 8.72 7.65
CA PHE A 64 -8.81 9.79 6.93
C PHE A 64 -9.60 11.11 7.01
N SER A 65 -8.87 12.19 7.25
CA SER A 65 -9.40 13.56 7.30
C SER A 65 -9.16 14.29 5.97
N PHE A 66 -8.21 13.82 5.17
CA PHE A 66 -7.93 14.31 3.83
C PHE A 66 -7.57 13.16 2.90
N LEU A 67 -8.12 13.19 1.69
CA LEU A 67 -7.81 12.26 0.62
C LEU A 67 -7.84 13.00 -0.71
N LYS A 68 -6.74 12.93 -1.45
CA LYS A 68 -6.61 13.40 -2.81
C LYS A 68 -6.15 12.24 -3.69
N ILE A 69 -6.78 12.07 -4.84
CA ILE A 69 -6.43 11.06 -5.84
C ILE A 69 -6.18 11.79 -7.16
N ASN A 70 -4.98 11.66 -7.69
CA ASN A 70 -4.45 12.48 -8.78
C ASN A 70 -4.63 13.97 -8.43
N ASP A 71 -5.24 14.76 -9.31
CA ASP A 71 -5.55 16.17 -9.04
C ASP A 71 -6.87 16.41 -8.29
N ASN A 72 -7.64 15.35 -8.01
CA ASN A 72 -8.97 15.48 -7.42
C ASN A 72 -8.94 15.32 -5.90
N VAL A 73 -9.31 16.37 -5.17
CA VAL A 73 -9.58 16.28 -3.72
C VAL A 73 -10.91 15.57 -3.51
N ILE A 74 -10.84 14.34 -2.99
CA ILE A 74 -12.01 13.50 -2.72
C ILE A 74 -12.64 13.88 -1.36
N LEU A 75 -11.79 14.19 -0.38
CA LEU A 75 -12.21 14.65 0.95
C LEU A 75 -11.22 15.67 1.50
N ASP A 76 -11.73 16.77 2.05
CA ASP A 76 -10.98 17.69 2.91
C ASP A 76 -11.84 18.11 4.11
N ASN A 77 -11.57 17.50 5.26
CA ASN A 77 -12.19 17.85 6.55
C ASN A 77 -11.20 18.56 7.48
N LEU A 78 -10.04 19.01 6.97
CA LEU A 78 -8.97 19.53 7.82
C LEU A 78 -9.22 20.97 8.27
N LYS A 79 -10.15 21.72 7.65
CA LYS A 79 -10.58 23.06 8.10
C LYS A 79 -9.40 23.98 8.50
N ASN A 80 -8.34 24.02 7.68
CA ASN A 80 -7.05 24.72 7.88
C ASN A 80 -5.98 24.02 8.73
N LYS A 81 -6.15 22.74 9.09
CA LYS A 81 -5.15 21.92 9.78
C LYS A 81 -4.32 21.05 8.82
N TYR A 82 -4.36 21.35 7.53
CA TYR A 82 -3.59 20.61 6.55
C TYR A 82 -2.09 20.73 6.82
N ASN A 83 -1.44 19.59 7.01
CA ASN A 83 -0.01 19.49 7.23
C ASN A 83 0.62 18.49 6.24
N PRO A 84 1.37 18.95 5.23
CA PRO A 84 2.05 18.07 4.27
C PRO A 84 2.93 17.00 4.93
N LEU A 85 3.50 17.29 6.11
CA LEU A 85 4.37 16.37 6.85
C LEU A 85 3.60 15.20 7.49
N GLU A 86 2.28 15.31 7.62
CA GLU A 86 1.41 14.24 8.12
C GLU A 86 0.79 13.41 6.99
N SER A 87 1.12 13.73 5.74
CA SER A 87 0.58 13.07 4.55
C SER A 87 1.43 11.88 4.16
N SER A 88 0.77 10.77 3.82
CA SER A 88 1.40 9.72 3.02
C SER A 88 1.13 10.01 1.55
N TYR A 89 2.21 10.06 0.76
CA TYR A 89 2.16 10.13 -0.69
C TYR A 89 2.42 8.72 -1.23
N LEU A 90 1.48 8.22 -2.00
CA LEU A 90 1.40 6.85 -2.44
C LEU A 90 1.19 6.84 -3.95
N GLY A 91 1.86 5.96 -4.65
CA GLY A 91 1.72 5.79 -6.09
C GLY A 91 2.03 4.38 -6.51
N GLY A 92 2.68 4.23 -7.66
CA GLY A 92 3.12 2.95 -8.21
C GLY A 92 2.41 2.62 -9.52
N TYR A 93 2.59 1.39 -10.00
CA TYR A 93 1.97 0.92 -11.24
C TYR A 93 0.63 0.21 -10.99
N ASP A 94 -0.45 0.68 -11.64
CA ASP A 94 -1.78 0.07 -11.56
C ASP A 94 -1.81 -1.30 -12.28
N MET A 95 -1.90 -2.37 -11.50
CA MET A 95 -1.96 -3.75 -12.01
C MET A 95 -3.27 -4.08 -12.74
N LEU A 96 -4.34 -3.33 -12.50
CA LEU A 96 -5.65 -3.54 -13.15
C LEU A 96 -5.79 -2.72 -14.44
N GLY A 97 -4.97 -1.68 -14.61
CA GLY A 97 -4.88 -0.84 -15.81
C GLY A 97 -6.14 -0.02 -16.11
N ASN A 98 -7.10 0.03 -15.19
CA ASN A 98 -8.40 0.66 -15.40
C ASN A 98 -8.89 1.49 -14.21
N GLN A 99 -8.06 1.66 -13.18
CA GLN A 99 -8.44 2.44 -12.00
C GLN A 99 -8.27 3.95 -12.24
N ASN A 100 -7.43 4.34 -13.21
CA ASN A 100 -7.04 5.73 -13.47
C ASN A 100 -6.50 6.42 -12.20
N VAL A 101 -5.73 5.69 -11.40
CA VAL A 101 -5.07 6.19 -10.18
C VAL A 101 -3.57 6.21 -10.45
N PHE A 102 -2.93 7.35 -10.21
CA PHE A 102 -1.49 7.56 -10.39
C PHE A 102 -0.85 7.97 -9.07
N ASP A 103 -1.47 8.95 -8.41
CA ASP A 103 -1.01 9.48 -7.13
C ASP A 103 -2.16 9.49 -6.12
N ILE A 104 -1.85 9.15 -4.88
CA ILE A 104 -2.75 9.22 -3.74
C ILE A 104 -2.03 9.98 -2.63
N GLU A 105 -2.71 10.97 -2.07
CA GLU A 105 -2.27 11.68 -0.88
C GLU A 105 -3.32 11.51 0.21
N VAL A 106 -2.89 11.08 1.40
CA VAL A 106 -3.79 10.81 2.52
C VAL A 106 -3.24 11.31 3.84
N GLN A 107 -4.06 12.03 4.60
CA GLN A 107 -3.85 12.29 6.03
C GLN A 107 -4.92 11.57 6.83
N ALA A 108 -4.49 10.73 7.77
CA ALA A 108 -5.39 9.89 8.54
C ALA A 108 -4.96 9.73 9.99
N ASN A 109 -5.94 9.47 10.87
CA ASN A 109 -5.71 9.23 12.29
C ASN A 109 -4.83 8.00 12.54
N LYS A 110 -5.01 6.94 11.74
CA LYS A 110 -4.16 5.75 11.78
C LYS A 110 -3.71 5.36 10.38
N ARG A 111 -2.42 5.09 10.24
CA ARG A 111 -1.78 4.59 9.03
C ARG A 111 -0.89 3.41 9.42
N PHE A 112 -0.94 2.32 8.66
CA PHE A 112 -0.12 1.15 8.93
C PHE A 112 0.05 0.28 7.67
N ILE A 113 1.10 -0.53 7.69
CA ILE A 113 1.28 -1.65 6.78
C ILE A 113 0.72 -2.91 7.44
N GLN A 114 -0.20 -3.58 6.76
CA GLN A 114 -0.64 -4.93 7.09
C GLN A 114 0.10 -5.91 6.20
N LEU A 115 0.92 -6.76 6.80
CA LEU A 115 1.60 -7.86 6.10
C LEU A 115 0.62 -9.02 5.89
N VAL A 116 0.84 -9.75 4.79
CA VAL A 116 0.21 -11.06 4.58
C VAL A 116 0.95 -12.14 5.37
N LYS A 117 0.29 -13.29 5.55
CA LYS A 117 0.96 -14.46 6.12
C LYS A 117 2.09 -14.90 5.17
N ASP A 118 3.23 -15.29 5.76
CA ASP A 118 4.40 -15.81 5.05
C ASP A 118 5.05 -14.80 4.08
N TYR A 119 4.87 -13.49 4.33
CA TYR A 119 5.51 -12.40 3.59
C TYR A 119 7.04 -12.55 3.54
N LYS A 120 7.63 -11.96 2.51
CA LYS A 120 9.08 -11.90 2.33
C LYS A 120 9.54 -10.46 2.18
N ILE A 121 10.72 -10.17 2.72
CA ILE A 121 11.44 -8.90 2.51
C ILE A 121 12.76 -9.23 1.83
N ASN A 122 13.04 -8.60 0.70
CA ASN A 122 14.24 -8.86 -0.07
C ASN A 122 14.77 -7.59 -0.77
N GLU A 123 16.03 -7.61 -1.20
CA GLU A 123 16.64 -6.54 -2.00
C GLU A 123 16.23 -6.62 -3.48
N GLN A 124 15.83 -7.81 -3.93
CA GLN A 124 15.37 -8.05 -5.30
C GLN A 124 13.87 -7.79 -5.42
N ILE A 125 13.47 -7.10 -6.49
CA ILE A 125 12.07 -6.86 -6.84
C ILE A 125 11.40 -8.13 -7.39
N TRP A 126 10.11 -8.26 -7.12
CA TRP A 126 9.23 -9.19 -7.80
C TRP A 126 8.65 -8.56 -9.06
N ILE A 127 8.47 -9.35 -10.11
CA ILE A 127 8.05 -8.91 -11.43
C ILE A 127 6.66 -9.50 -11.66
N PRO A 128 5.58 -8.74 -11.39
CA PRO A 128 4.20 -9.23 -11.50
C PRO A 128 3.67 -9.18 -12.94
N LEU A 129 4.32 -8.43 -13.83
CA LEU A 129 3.93 -8.26 -15.23
C LEU A 129 5.07 -8.66 -16.14
N LYS A 130 4.73 -9.21 -17.31
CA LYS A 130 5.75 -9.56 -18.30
C LYS A 130 6.33 -8.27 -18.88
N GLU A 131 7.61 -8.03 -18.63
CA GLU A 131 8.36 -6.94 -19.25
C GLU A 131 9.17 -7.45 -20.44
N LEU A 132 9.65 -6.54 -21.29
CA LEU A 132 10.42 -6.88 -22.50
C LEU A 132 11.65 -7.73 -22.18
N SER A 133 12.28 -7.50 -21.02
CA SER A 133 13.54 -8.12 -20.63
C SER A 133 13.41 -9.16 -19.52
N PHE A 134 12.25 -9.28 -18.88
CA PHE A 134 12.09 -10.13 -17.69
C PHE A 134 10.72 -10.84 -17.67
N PRO A 135 10.71 -12.17 -17.45
CA PRO A 135 9.47 -12.90 -17.26
C PRO A 135 8.86 -12.58 -15.90
N ILE A 136 7.55 -12.82 -15.77
CA ILE A 136 6.86 -12.84 -14.49
C ILE A 136 7.53 -13.86 -13.57
N ASN A 137 7.85 -13.47 -12.34
CA ASN A 137 8.49 -14.34 -11.35
C ASN A 137 7.60 -14.62 -10.12
N LEU A 138 6.30 -14.36 -10.26
CA LEU A 138 5.27 -14.61 -9.26
C LEU A 138 4.28 -15.67 -9.74
N ASP A 139 3.68 -16.39 -8.79
CA ASP A 139 2.53 -17.25 -9.06
C ASP A 139 1.32 -16.41 -9.46
N ILE A 140 0.79 -16.68 -10.65
CA ILE A 140 -0.25 -15.85 -11.28
C ILE A 140 -1.56 -15.90 -10.51
N ASP A 141 -1.93 -17.05 -9.95
CA ASP A 141 -3.19 -17.18 -9.20
C ASP A 141 -3.12 -16.42 -7.87
N THR A 142 -2.00 -16.54 -7.16
CA THR A 142 -1.72 -15.76 -5.95
C THR A 142 -1.73 -14.27 -6.24
N LEU A 143 -1.03 -13.84 -7.29
CA LEU A 143 -1.00 -12.46 -7.75
C LEU A 143 -2.41 -11.93 -8.04
N ASN A 144 -3.18 -12.63 -8.88
CA ASN A 144 -4.52 -12.24 -9.27
C ASN A 144 -5.49 -12.17 -8.08
N ASN A 145 -5.38 -13.10 -7.13
CA ASN A 145 -6.21 -13.09 -5.94
C ASN A 145 -5.85 -11.92 -5.02
N PHE A 146 -4.57 -11.62 -4.88
CA PHE A 146 -4.07 -10.53 -4.04
C PHE A 146 -4.46 -9.16 -4.59
N VAL A 147 -4.17 -8.87 -5.87
CA VAL A 147 -4.46 -7.54 -6.47
C VAL A 147 -5.96 -7.26 -6.55
N ASN A 148 -6.81 -8.29 -6.51
CA ASN A 148 -8.26 -8.14 -6.47
C ASN A 148 -8.85 -8.18 -5.04
N ASN A 149 -8.02 -8.20 -3.99
CA ASN A 149 -8.43 -8.28 -2.59
C ASN A 149 -9.35 -9.48 -2.27
N LYS A 150 -9.17 -10.63 -2.92
CA LYS A 150 -10.04 -11.80 -2.72
C LYS A 150 -9.83 -12.49 -1.36
N ASN A 151 -8.64 -12.38 -0.80
CA ASN A 151 -8.24 -13.06 0.45
C ASN A 151 -7.75 -12.06 1.51
N LEU A 152 -8.56 -11.02 1.79
CA LEU A 152 -8.21 -10.02 2.80
C LEU A 152 -8.05 -10.66 4.19
N PRO A 153 -7.05 -10.23 4.99
CA PRO A 153 -6.98 -10.54 6.41
C PRO A 153 -8.30 -10.21 7.14
N GLU A 154 -8.68 -11.04 8.12
CA GLU A 154 -9.97 -10.92 8.81
C GLU A 154 -10.23 -9.54 9.42
N ASN A 155 -9.20 -8.94 10.01
CA ASN A 155 -9.26 -7.60 10.57
C ASN A 155 -9.55 -6.52 9.52
N LEU A 156 -9.09 -6.71 8.27
CA LEU A 156 -9.39 -5.80 7.17
C LEU A 156 -10.76 -6.08 6.55
N MET A 157 -11.20 -7.34 6.50
CA MET A 157 -12.55 -7.69 6.03
C MET A 157 -13.65 -6.98 6.83
N ILE A 158 -13.47 -6.79 8.14
CA ILE A 158 -14.46 -6.07 8.96
C ILE A 158 -14.55 -4.59 8.57
N LEU A 159 -13.46 -4.00 8.08
CA LEU A 159 -13.36 -2.57 7.77
C LEU A 159 -13.75 -2.24 6.32
N PHE A 160 -13.65 -3.20 5.40
CA PHE A 160 -13.80 -2.99 3.95
C PHE A 160 -14.84 -3.93 3.28
N LYS A 161 -15.77 -4.48 4.08
CA LYS A 161 -16.96 -5.19 3.59
C LYS A 161 -18.05 -4.22 3.14
#